data_AF-A0A2D9E8U2-F1
#
_entry.id   AF-A0A2D9E8U2-F1
#
_cell.length_a   1.000
_cell.length_b   1.000
_cell.length_c   1.000
_cell.angle_alpha   90.00
_cell.angle_beta   90.00
_cell.angle_gamma   90.00
#
_symmetry.space_group_name_H-M   'P 1'
#
loop_
_entity.id
_entity.type
_entity.pdbx_description
1 polymer ?
#
loop_
_entity_poly.entity_id
_entity_poly.type
_entity_poly.pdbx_seq_one_letter_code
_entity_poly.pdbx_strand_id
1 'polypeptide(L)'
;MSRPFFTFIILSVSTLFTVAVAQTEEKTDEIISPTEFIKEVKSDLSKAAPSEAEWVDDVFAPLFLSPSSTCSIQDTVILTVERLRSKNIKLTTGVVGYLHGVHAHISSDSLEISKWNGWHSSINSMNENRKWYKKLTAYLQISEKLFNQNIIADSRASRWQHVGGTMTLGVDSLPYVSFSGSTLVCYAKGDSATIRNTSGKYFPSRGVWEGNGGQVHWEGTTFNDSTNFAVLSDYDIKLNGSSFKAGPVSFHTDLFDKVLTGDLTFKVSRSKSPEEKIYPRFESDSEKLFLEDFFPNMDFEGGIVVKGSRLDGTGVDEGKGLLKIYQEDTLFIKCSLNEIMFRKDGFGSINSELAIYLGNDSIYHPGLSVRYDRPSNKLMFIRTEDGIGMQPFVDSYHNIDFQVEAITWRVGDPTIKIGSLLQGGRGVGIFRSVANFDKPSYDSMMGIASIHPLSELRHFMKNRASNSFYASEYANHLRLPEATVKFMLIDLALNGYVSYDEEDGWCEWLPKADTHLKCNKGRSDYDVIAFRSEVGNGANAVLALNTMALEIAGIRAFRVSEA
;
A
#
# COMPACT_ATOMS: atom_id res chain seq x y z
N MET A 1 -42.38 -18.53 -88.37
CA MET A 1 -43.08 -19.83 -88.61
C MET A 1 -42.54 -20.80 -87.58
N SER A 2 -43.27 -21.58 -86.81
CA SER A 2 -44.69 -21.81 -86.54
C SER A 2 -44.67 -22.68 -85.29
N ARG A 3 -45.45 -22.38 -84.25
CA ARG A 3 -45.71 -23.38 -83.19
C ARG A 3 -46.54 -24.53 -83.79
N PRO A 4 -46.41 -25.73 -83.22
CA PRO A 4 -47.65 -26.40 -82.84
C PRO A 4 -47.60 -27.01 -81.43
N PHE A 5 -48.80 -27.01 -80.85
CA PHE A 5 -49.26 -27.79 -79.71
C PHE A 5 -48.94 -29.28 -79.86
N PHE A 6 -48.66 -29.97 -78.76
CA PHE A 6 -49.25 -31.29 -78.49
C PHE A 6 -49.31 -31.57 -76.98
N THR A 7 -50.53 -31.86 -76.55
CA THR A 7 -50.97 -32.38 -75.26
C THR A 7 -50.29 -33.71 -74.94
N PHE A 8 -49.77 -33.89 -73.72
CA PHE A 8 -49.44 -35.22 -73.20
C PHE A 8 -50.17 -35.49 -71.89
N ILE A 9 -50.95 -36.57 -71.94
CA ILE A 9 -51.80 -37.15 -70.91
C ILE A 9 -50.92 -37.88 -69.88
N ILE A 10 -51.33 -37.73 -68.62
CA ILE A 10 -50.80 -38.37 -67.43
C ILE A 10 -50.92 -39.89 -67.56
N LEU A 11 -49.82 -40.61 -67.32
CA LEU A 11 -49.87 -42.01 -66.88
C LEU A 11 -48.97 -42.16 -65.65
N SER A 12 -49.61 -42.34 -64.51
CA SER A 12 -49.01 -42.64 -63.22
C SER A 12 -48.41 -44.04 -63.20
N VAL A 13 -47.11 -44.14 -62.94
CA VAL A 13 -46.46 -45.39 -62.51
C VAL A 13 -45.91 -45.18 -61.12
N SER A 14 -46.54 -45.84 -60.17
CA SER A 14 -46.21 -45.92 -58.76
C SER A 14 -45.09 -46.93 -58.54
N THR A 15 -43.87 -46.46 -58.31
CA THR A 15 -42.78 -47.25 -57.72
C THR A 15 -42.75 -47.04 -56.21
N LEU A 16 -43.08 -48.11 -55.49
CA LEU A 16 -42.91 -48.27 -54.04
C LEU A 16 -41.43 -48.11 -53.67
N PHE A 17 -41.11 -47.06 -52.92
CA PHE A 17 -39.95 -47.05 -52.03
C PHE A 17 -40.45 -47.35 -50.62
N THR A 18 -40.14 -48.54 -50.11
CA THR A 18 -40.24 -48.89 -48.70
C THR A 18 -39.17 -48.10 -47.94
N VAL A 19 -39.55 -46.95 -47.40
CA VAL A 19 -38.80 -46.30 -46.33
C VAL A 19 -39.14 -47.05 -45.05
N ALA A 20 -38.17 -47.81 -44.54
CA ALA A 20 -38.22 -48.33 -43.19
C ALA A 20 -38.21 -47.13 -42.23
N VAL A 21 -39.37 -46.81 -41.66
CA VAL A 21 -39.46 -45.96 -40.48
C VAL A 21 -38.92 -46.79 -39.34
N ALA A 22 -37.61 -46.64 -39.06
CA ALA A 22 -37.10 -46.99 -37.75
C ALA A 22 -37.72 -45.98 -36.78
N GLN A 23 -38.75 -46.41 -36.04
CA GLN A 23 -39.09 -45.78 -34.78
C GLN A 23 -37.89 -45.99 -33.85
N THR A 24 -37.00 -45.01 -33.81
CA THR A 24 -36.19 -44.81 -32.60
C THR A 24 -37.18 -44.40 -31.52
N GLU A 25 -37.60 -45.38 -30.71
CA GLU A 25 -38.06 -45.11 -29.36
C GLU A 25 -36.98 -44.24 -28.69
N GLU A 26 -37.30 -42.97 -28.44
CA GLU A 26 -36.59 -42.22 -27.42
C GLU A 26 -36.78 -43.02 -26.13
N LYS A 27 -35.69 -43.62 -25.62
CA LYS A 27 -35.63 -44.03 -24.22
C LYS A 27 -35.91 -42.79 -23.39
N THR A 28 -37.12 -42.68 -22.86
CA THR A 28 -37.32 -41.96 -21.60
C THR A 28 -36.46 -42.70 -20.57
N ASP A 29 -35.27 -42.20 -20.30
CA ASP A 29 -34.47 -42.64 -19.16
C ASP A 29 -35.36 -42.44 -17.93
N GLU A 30 -35.86 -43.54 -17.38
CA GLU A 30 -36.71 -43.56 -16.21
C GLU A 30 -35.86 -43.10 -15.02
N ILE A 31 -36.25 -41.98 -14.39
CA ILE A 31 -35.54 -41.46 -13.21
C ILE A 31 -35.54 -42.56 -12.14
N ILE A 32 -34.35 -42.97 -11.68
CA ILE A 32 -34.22 -44.02 -10.67
C ILE A 32 -34.98 -43.65 -9.40
N SER A 33 -35.49 -44.65 -8.67
CA SER A 33 -36.24 -44.35 -7.44
C SER A 33 -35.34 -43.69 -6.38
N PRO A 34 -35.85 -42.76 -5.54
CA PRO A 34 -35.05 -42.10 -4.50
C PRO A 34 -34.31 -43.08 -3.56
N THR A 35 -34.93 -44.23 -3.26
CA THR A 35 -34.34 -45.29 -2.44
C THR A 35 -33.18 -45.99 -3.14
N GLU A 36 -33.27 -46.23 -4.45
CA GLU A 36 -32.18 -46.80 -5.25
C GLU A 36 -31.04 -45.81 -5.42
N PHE A 37 -31.35 -44.53 -5.65
CA PHE A 37 -30.37 -43.45 -5.71
C PHE A 37 -29.50 -43.39 -4.45
N ILE A 38 -30.10 -43.43 -3.27
CA ILE A 38 -29.36 -43.44 -1.99
C ILE A 38 -28.45 -44.68 -1.89
N LYS A 39 -28.94 -45.86 -2.27
CA LYS A 39 -28.14 -47.10 -2.26
C LYS A 39 -26.94 -47.01 -3.18
N GLU A 40 -27.13 -46.46 -4.38
CA GLU A 40 -26.06 -46.28 -5.37
C GLU A 40 -24.98 -45.31 -4.86
N VAL A 41 -25.39 -44.11 -4.44
CA VAL A 41 -24.47 -43.09 -3.90
C VAL A 41 -23.68 -43.63 -2.70
N LYS A 42 -24.35 -44.32 -1.77
CA LYS A 42 -23.71 -44.95 -0.61
C LYS A 42 -22.70 -46.01 -1.04
N SER A 43 -23.07 -46.89 -1.97
CA SER A 43 -22.20 -47.95 -2.47
C SER A 43 -20.92 -47.38 -3.08
N ASP A 44 -21.05 -46.33 -3.89
CA ASP A 44 -19.91 -45.67 -4.54
C ASP A 44 -19.00 -44.96 -3.52
N LEU A 45 -19.57 -44.36 -2.46
CA LEU A 45 -18.82 -43.70 -1.40
C LEU A 45 -18.14 -44.68 -0.44
N SER A 46 -18.70 -45.88 -0.24
CA SER A 46 -18.24 -46.85 0.77
C SER A 46 -16.75 -47.21 0.66
N LYS A 47 -16.18 -47.17 -0.55
CA LYS A 47 -14.74 -47.45 -0.78
C LYS A 47 -13.87 -46.19 -0.81
N ALA A 48 -14.44 -45.05 -1.22
CA ALA A 48 -13.69 -43.83 -1.54
C ALA A 48 -13.71 -42.78 -0.41
N ALA A 49 -14.80 -42.73 0.37
CA ALA A 49 -15.01 -41.84 1.50
C ALA A 49 -16.01 -42.47 2.49
N PRO A 50 -15.58 -43.45 3.32
CA PRO A 50 -16.48 -44.20 4.21
C PRO A 50 -17.29 -43.33 5.17
N SER A 51 -16.68 -42.27 5.73
CA SER A 51 -17.37 -41.33 6.62
C SER A 51 -18.50 -40.57 5.93
N GLU A 52 -18.36 -40.25 4.65
CA GLU A 52 -19.42 -39.60 3.87
C GLU A 52 -20.52 -40.62 3.52
N ALA A 53 -20.18 -41.89 3.32
CA ALA A 53 -21.16 -42.95 3.11
C ALA A 53 -22.03 -43.17 4.37
N GLU A 54 -21.42 -43.14 5.55
CA GLU A 54 -22.13 -43.17 6.84
C GLU A 54 -23.03 -41.94 7.00
N TRP A 55 -22.52 -40.73 6.76
CA TRP A 55 -23.35 -39.52 6.80
C TRP A 55 -24.54 -39.55 5.84
N VAL A 56 -24.34 -40.08 4.61
CA VAL A 56 -25.44 -40.24 3.65
C VAL A 56 -26.53 -41.17 4.19
N ASP A 57 -26.15 -42.25 4.86
CA ASP A 57 -27.09 -43.25 5.41
C ASP A 57 -27.81 -42.75 6.67
N ASP A 58 -27.06 -42.17 7.59
CA ASP A 58 -27.54 -41.83 8.94
C ASP A 58 -28.21 -40.47 9.00
N VAL A 59 -27.83 -39.52 8.14
CA VAL A 59 -28.26 -38.12 8.20
C VAL A 59 -29.04 -37.70 6.96
N PHE A 60 -28.48 -37.89 5.77
CA PHE A 60 -29.10 -37.40 4.54
C PHE A 60 -30.32 -38.22 4.12
N ALA A 61 -30.21 -39.55 4.06
CA ALA A 61 -31.25 -40.43 3.57
C ALA A 61 -32.57 -40.34 4.35
N PRO A 62 -32.59 -40.28 5.70
CA PRO A 62 -33.83 -40.14 6.46
C PRO A 62 -34.59 -38.87 6.11
N LEU A 63 -33.89 -37.75 5.88
CA LEU A 63 -34.49 -36.47 5.48
C LEU A 63 -34.93 -36.48 4.01
N PHE A 64 -34.08 -37.00 3.11
CA PHE A 64 -34.33 -37.03 1.68
C PHE A 64 -35.51 -37.94 1.30
N LEU A 65 -35.70 -39.05 2.03
CA LEU A 65 -36.80 -39.99 1.82
C LEU A 65 -38.06 -39.66 2.64
N SER A 66 -38.00 -38.64 3.50
CA SER A 66 -39.15 -38.24 4.31
C SER A 66 -40.22 -37.53 3.47
N PRO A 67 -41.49 -37.51 3.93
CA PRO A 67 -42.57 -36.82 3.23
C PRO A 67 -42.38 -35.30 3.05
N SER A 68 -41.45 -34.66 3.79
CA SER A 68 -41.14 -33.23 3.60
C SER A 68 -40.32 -32.97 2.33
N SER A 69 -39.61 -33.98 1.82
CA SER A 69 -38.92 -33.94 0.53
C SER A 69 -39.88 -34.39 -0.58
N THR A 70 -40.57 -33.44 -1.21
CA THR A 70 -41.50 -33.72 -2.32
C THR A 70 -40.82 -34.43 -3.50
N CYS A 71 -41.57 -35.16 -4.32
CA CYS A 71 -41.04 -35.82 -5.52
C CYS A 71 -40.28 -34.84 -6.43
N SER A 72 -40.77 -33.61 -6.60
CA SER A 72 -40.07 -32.59 -7.40
C SER A 72 -38.68 -32.24 -6.86
N ILE A 73 -38.50 -32.21 -5.53
CA ILE A 73 -37.19 -32.00 -4.90
C ILE A 73 -36.30 -33.21 -5.15
N GLN A 74 -36.83 -34.42 -4.94
CA GLN A 74 -36.09 -35.66 -5.14
C GLN A 74 -35.62 -35.81 -6.59
N ASP A 75 -36.50 -35.58 -7.57
CA ASP A 75 -36.18 -35.62 -9.00
C ASP A 75 -35.10 -34.60 -9.36
N THR A 76 -35.21 -33.37 -8.81
CA THR A 76 -34.21 -32.31 -9.03
C THR A 76 -32.83 -32.75 -8.54
N VAL A 77 -32.76 -33.41 -7.38
CA VAL A 77 -31.50 -33.89 -6.79
C VAL A 77 -30.90 -35.01 -7.64
N ILE A 78 -31.70 -36.01 -8.01
CA ILE A 78 -31.25 -37.16 -8.80
C ILE A 78 -30.70 -36.68 -10.16
N LEU A 79 -31.49 -35.89 -10.89
CA LEU A 79 -31.09 -35.35 -12.19
C LEU A 79 -29.85 -34.45 -12.11
N THR A 80 -29.71 -33.67 -11.03
CA THR A 80 -28.52 -32.84 -10.84
C THR A 80 -27.28 -33.69 -10.61
N VAL A 81 -27.35 -34.75 -9.80
CA VAL A 81 -26.23 -35.66 -9.56
C VAL A 81 -25.82 -36.40 -10.83
N GLU A 82 -26.78 -36.87 -11.62
CA GLU A 82 -26.51 -37.49 -12.92
C GLU A 82 -25.78 -36.53 -13.87
N ARG A 83 -26.23 -35.27 -13.95
CA ARG A 83 -25.56 -34.23 -14.75
C ARG A 83 -24.13 -33.97 -14.27
N LEU A 84 -23.90 -33.89 -12.95
CA LEU A 84 -22.57 -33.70 -12.38
C LEU A 84 -21.66 -34.89 -12.71
N ARG A 85 -22.17 -36.13 -12.59
CA ARG A 85 -21.45 -37.37 -12.93
C ARG A 85 -21.11 -37.44 -14.42
N SER A 86 -22.05 -37.09 -15.31
CA SER A 86 -21.83 -37.07 -16.76
C SER A 86 -20.69 -36.14 -17.19
N LYS A 87 -20.41 -35.10 -16.40
CA LYS A 87 -19.30 -34.16 -16.61
C LYS A 87 -18.01 -34.55 -15.90
N ASN A 88 -17.96 -35.70 -15.24
CA ASN A 88 -16.84 -36.18 -14.44
C ASN A 88 -16.54 -35.32 -13.20
N ILE A 89 -17.57 -34.73 -12.57
CA ILE A 89 -17.40 -34.14 -11.23
C ILE A 89 -17.13 -35.29 -10.24
N LYS A 90 -16.03 -35.16 -9.48
CA LYS A 90 -15.61 -36.19 -8.53
C LYS A 90 -16.67 -36.38 -7.45
N LEU A 91 -17.08 -37.63 -7.23
CA LEU A 91 -18.08 -38.03 -6.24
C LEU A 91 -17.73 -37.53 -4.84
N THR A 92 -16.52 -37.83 -4.36
CA THR A 92 -16.08 -37.54 -2.97
C THR A 92 -15.94 -36.05 -2.64
N THR A 93 -16.03 -35.15 -3.63
CA THR A 93 -15.87 -33.70 -3.39
C THR A 93 -17.04 -32.92 -3.93
N GLY A 94 -17.30 -32.98 -5.24
CA GLY A 94 -18.32 -32.14 -5.86
C GLY A 94 -19.73 -32.65 -5.58
N VAL A 95 -19.99 -33.95 -5.79
CA VAL A 95 -21.31 -34.53 -5.53
C VAL A 95 -21.61 -34.53 -4.03
N VAL A 96 -20.67 -34.96 -3.19
CA VAL A 96 -20.83 -34.86 -1.72
C VAL A 96 -21.09 -33.42 -1.28
N GLY A 97 -20.33 -32.43 -1.79
CA GLY A 97 -20.58 -31.02 -1.50
C GLY A 97 -21.98 -30.56 -1.92
N TYR A 98 -22.46 -31.03 -3.07
CA TYR A 98 -23.84 -30.80 -3.50
C TYR A 98 -24.86 -31.40 -2.52
N LEU A 99 -24.68 -32.65 -2.08
CA LEU A 99 -25.59 -33.31 -1.13
C LEU A 99 -25.63 -32.60 0.23
N HIS A 100 -24.49 -32.11 0.74
CA HIS A 100 -24.45 -31.27 1.93
C HIS A 100 -25.20 -29.94 1.73
N GLY A 101 -25.12 -29.34 0.54
CA GLY A 101 -25.93 -28.16 0.16
C GLY A 101 -27.44 -28.45 0.11
N VAL A 102 -27.83 -29.60 -0.45
CA VAL A 102 -29.23 -30.07 -0.44
C VAL A 102 -29.72 -30.28 0.98
N HIS A 103 -28.91 -30.95 1.81
CA HIS A 103 -29.20 -31.17 3.22
C HIS A 103 -29.51 -29.86 3.93
N ALA A 104 -28.65 -28.84 3.80
CA ALA A 104 -28.84 -27.53 4.41
C ALA A 104 -30.17 -26.85 4.01
N HIS A 105 -30.65 -27.11 2.80
CA HIS A 105 -31.95 -26.61 2.34
C HIS A 105 -33.13 -27.38 2.94
N ILE A 106 -33.10 -28.72 2.88
CA ILE A 106 -34.22 -29.57 3.33
C ILE A 106 -34.31 -29.68 4.86
N SER A 107 -33.20 -29.43 5.57
CA SER A 107 -33.17 -29.41 7.04
C SER A 107 -33.68 -28.10 7.64
N SER A 108 -33.93 -27.07 6.81
CA SER A 108 -34.47 -25.79 7.29
C SER A 108 -35.97 -25.88 7.59
N ASP A 109 -36.45 -25.09 8.56
CA ASP A 109 -37.86 -25.07 8.99
C ASP A 109 -38.84 -24.79 7.83
N SER A 110 -38.38 -24.07 6.80
CA SER A 110 -39.12 -23.83 5.57
C SER A 110 -38.18 -23.71 4.38
N LEU A 111 -38.36 -24.56 3.36
CA LEU A 111 -37.60 -24.48 2.12
C LEU A 111 -37.95 -23.19 1.36
N GLU A 112 -36.99 -22.26 1.28
CA GLU A 112 -37.10 -21.09 0.42
C GLU A 112 -36.89 -21.49 -1.05
N ILE A 113 -38.01 -21.72 -1.76
CA ILE A 113 -38.03 -22.16 -3.17
C ILE A 113 -37.23 -21.23 -4.09
N SER A 114 -37.22 -19.91 -3.81
CA SER A 114 -36.43 -18.95 -4.59
C SER A 114 -34.92 -19.19 -4.47
N LYS A 115 -34.40 -19.41 -3.25
CA LYS A 115 -32.99 -19.75 -3.02
C LYS A 115 -32.64 -21.11 -3.63
N TRP A 116 -33.51 -22.10 -3.48
CA TRP A 116 -33.35 -23.43 -4.07
C TRP A 116 -33.22 -23.37 -5.60
N ASN A 117 -34.15 -22.66 -6.26
CA ASN A 117 -34.14 -22.50 -7.72
C ASN A 117 -32.94 -21.69 -8.21
N GLY A 118 -32.59 -20.61 -7.49
CA GLY A 118 -31.43 -19.79 -7.83
C GLY A 118 -30.09 -20.53 -7.71
N TRP A 119 -29.96 -21.38 -6.69
CA TRP A 119 -28.79 -22.24 -6.50
C TRP A 119 -28.65 -23.29 -7.62
N HIS A 120 -29.72 -24.02 -7.93
CA HIS A 120 -29.70 -25.01 -9.02
C HIS A 120 -29.48 -24.37 -10.39
N SER A 121 -30.05 -23.20 -10.64
CA SER A 121 -29.77 -22.42 -11.85
C SER A 121 -28.29 -22.06 -11.96
N SER A 122 -27.67 -21.66 -10.84
CA SER A 122 -26.22 -21.38 -10.78
C SER A 122 -25.38 -22.62 -11.07
N ILE A 123 -25.75 -23.78 -10.49
CA ILE A 123 -25.08 -25.06 -10.74
C ILE A 123 -25.15 -25.43 -12.21
N ASN A 124 -26.34 -25.40 -12.81
CA ASN A 124 -26.54 -25.74 -14.23
C ASN A 124 -25.70 -24.83 -15.14
N SER A 125 -25.78 -23.51 -14.93
CA SER A 125 -25.02 -22.51 -15.68
C SER A 125 -23.50 -22.74 -15.58
N MET A 126 -22.99 -23.04 -14.38
CA MET A 126 -21.58 -23.37 -14.18
C MET A 126 -21.16 -24.71 -14.78
N ASN A 127 -22.05 -25.70 -14.81
CA ASN A 127 -21.79 -27.04 -15.34
C ASN A 127 -21.71 -27.06 -16.88
N GLU A 128 -22.49 -26.19 -17.53
CA GLU A 128 -22.54 -26.06 -18.99
C GLU A 128 -21.37 -25.21 -19.53
N ASN A 129 -20.91 -24.23 -18.76
CA ASN A 129 -19.83 -23.34 -19.18
C ASN A 129 -18.43 -23.90 -18.88
N ARG A 130 -17.65 -24.22 -19.92
CA ARG A 130 -16.28 -24.78 -19.81
C ARG A 130 -15.31 -23.95 -18.96
N LYS A 131 -15.48 -22.61 -18.90
CA LYS A 131 -14.61 -21.74 -18.08
C LYS A 131 -15.00 -21.81 -16.61
N TRP A 132 -16.30 -21.80 -16.31
CA TRP A 132 -16.82 -21.77 -14.93
C TRP A 132 -16.83 -23.15 -14.27
N TYR A 133 -16.89 -24.22 -15.06
CA TYR A 133 -16.82 -25.61 -14.61
C TYR A 133 -15.66 -25.87 -13.64
N LYS A 134 -14.50 -25.25 -13.87
CA LYS A 134 -13.32 -25.36 -12.99
C LYS A 134 -13.55 -24.85 -11.56
N LYS A 135 -14.57 -24.01 -11.35
CA LYS A 135 -14.95 -23.44 -10.05
C LYS A 135 -16.19 -24.11 -9.46
N LEU A 136 -16.90 -24.94 -10.22
CA LEU A 136 -18.14 -25.59 -9.78
C LEU A 136 -17.91 -26.44 -8.54
N THR A 137 -16.89 -27.31 -8.52
CA THR A 137 -16.60 -28.15 -7.35
C THR A 137 -16.41 -27.32 -6.07
N ALA A 138 -15.70 -26.20 -6.15
CA ALA A 138 -15.49 -25.33 -4.98
C ALA A 138 -16.80 -24.66 -4.53
N TYR A 139 -17.66 -24.27 -5.49
CA TYR A 139 -18.98 -23.72 -5.19
C TYR A 139 -19.91 -24.76 -4.53
N LEU A 140 -19.90 -26.01 -5.00
CA LEU A 140 -20.65 -27.10 -4.37
C LEU A 140 -20.15 -27.35 -2.94
N GLN A 141 -18.83 -27.39 -2.72
CA GLN A 141 -18.24 -27.62 -1.39
C GLN A 141 -18.51 -26.51 -0.37
N ILE A 142 -18.66 -25.25 -0.80
CA ILE A 142 -18.98 -24.14 0.10
C ILE A 142 -20.49 -24.00 0.36
N SER A 143 -21.34 -24.66 -0.44
CA SER A 143 -22.80 -24.42 -0.44
C SER A 143 -23.46 -24.65 0.93
N GLU A 144 -23.09 -25.72 1.65
CA GLU A 144 -23.60 -25.96 3.00
C GLU A 144 -23.29 -24.79 3.95
N LYS A 145 -22.04 -24.32 3.96
CA LYS A 145 -21.60 -23.19 4.78
C LYS A 145 -22.22 -21.87 4.33
N LEU A 146 -22.49 -21.73 3.03
CA LEU A 146 -23.20 -20.58 2.49
C LEU A 146 -24.62 -20.51 3.07
N PHE A 147 -25.37 -21.62 3.09
CA PHE A 147 -26.75 -21.61 3.55
C PHE A 147 -26.87 -21.57 5.08
N ASN A 148 -26.02 -22.30 5.80
CA ASN A 148 -26.11 -22.39 7.25
C ASN A 148 -25.42 -21.22 7.97
N GLN A 149 -24.39 -20.62 7.36
CA GLN A 149 -23.50 -19.67 8.03
C GLN A 149 -23.25 -18.39 7.22
N ASN A 150 -23.83 -18.26 6.02
CA ASN A 150 -23.58 -17.14 5.09
C ASN A 150 -22.10 -16.96 4.73
N ILE A 151 -21.34 -18.07 4.67
CA ILE A 151 -19.92 -18.06 4.29
C ILE A 151 -19.81 -18.17 2.76
N ILE A 152 -19.20 -17.17 2.14
CA ILE A 152 -19.00 -17.11 0.68
C ILE A 152 -17.62 -17.63 0.25
N ALA A 153 -16.66 -17.67 1.18
CA ALA A 153 -15.35 -18.29 0.96
C ALA A 153 -14.75 -18.79 2.28
N ASP A 154 -14.17 -19.98 2.27
CA ASP A 154 -13.50 -20.58 3.42
C ASP A 154 -12.24 -21.30 2.94
N SER A 155 -11.08 -20.71 3.21
CA SER A 155 -9.78 -21.23 2.79
C SER A 155 -8.82 -21.24 3.98
N ARG A 156 -7.64 -21.82 3.80
CA ARG A 156 -6.57 -21.75 4.81
C ARG A 156 -6.08 -20.32 5.06
N ALA A 157 -6.21 -19.44 4.06
CA ALA A 157 -5.71 -18.07 4.12
C ALA A 157 -6.70 -17.11 4.80
N SER A 158 -7.99 -17.30 4.54
CA SER A 158 -9.06 -16.45 5.03
C SER A 158 -10.42 -17.14 4.95
N ARG A 159 -11.34 -16.64 5.77
CA ARG A 159 -12.78 -16.93 5.70
C ARG A 159 -13.54 -15.62 5.55
N TRP A 160 -14.46 -15.57 4.59
CA TRP A 160 -15.34 -14.43 4.32
C TRP A 160 -16.79 -14.82 4.59
N GLN A 161 -17.45 -14.06 5.46
CA GLN A 161 -18.77 -14.36 6.00
C GLN A 161 -19.66 -13.12 6.05
N HIS A 162 -20.93 -13.25 5.68
CA HIS A 162 -21.93 -12.20 5.90
C HIS A 162 -22.68 -12.40 7.22
N VAL A 163 -22.89 -11.30 7.94
CA VAL A 163 -23.70 -11.25 9.17
C VAL A 163 -24.87 -10.31 8.96
N GLY A 164 -26.09 -10.82 9.16
CA GLY A 164 -27.33 -10.09 8.88
C GLY A 164 -27.62 -9.90 7.39
N GLY A 165 -28.59 -9.03 7.08
CA GLY A 165 -29.03 -8.73 5.72
C GLY A 165 -29.91 -9.82 5.09
N THR A 166 -30.21 -9.65 3.80
CA THR A 166 -30.98 -10.61 3.00
C THR A 166 -30.11 -11.23 1.91
N MET A 167 -30.30 -12.54 1.66
CA MET A 167 -29.56 -13.30 0.66
C MET A 167 -30.48 -13.74 -0.47
N THR A 168 -30.07 -13.52 -1.72
CA THR A 168 -30.73 -14.05 -2.92
C THR A 168 -29.71 -14.71 -3.84
N LEU A 169 -30.15 -15.70 -4.63
CA LEU A 169 -29.29 -16.41 -5.57
C LEU A 169 -29.93 -16.37 -6.95
N GLY A 170 -29.12 -16.37 -7.99
CA GLY A 170 -29.63 -16.38 -9.35
C GLY A 170 -28.53 -16.42 -10.40
N VAL A 171 -28.97 -16.35 -11.64
CA VAL A 171 -28.10 -16.26 -12.81
C VAL A 171 -28.61 -15.11 -13.66
N ASP A 172 -27.71 -14.19 -13.97
CA ASP A 172 -27.92 -13.18 -15.00
C ASP A 172 -26.90 -13.46 -16.13
N SER A 173 -25.93 -12.59 -16.37
CA SER A 173 -24.76 -12.91 -17.19
C SER A 173 -23.80 -13.91 -16.52
N LEU A 174 -23.79 -13.91 -15.18
CA LEU A 174 -22.98 -14.79 -14.33
C LEU A 174 -23.84 -15.34 -13.19
N PRO A 175 -23.55 -16.56 -12.69
CA PRO A 175 -24.12 -17.05 -11.44
C PRO A 175 -23.70 -16.14 -10.28
N TYR A 176 -24.62 -15.78 -9.40
CA TYR A 176 -24.37 -14.88 -8.29
C TYR A 176 -25.10 -15.28 -7.00
N VAL A 177 -24.53 -14.82 -5.88
CA VAL A 177 -25.18 -14.77 -4.57
C VAL A 177 -25.17 -13.31 -4.13
N SER A 178 -26.34 -12.69 -4.04
CA SER A 178 -26.46 -11.28 -3.65
C SER A 178 -26.80 -11.16 -2.18
N PHE A 179 -26.12 -10.24 -1.50
CA PHE A 179 -26.44 -9.83 -0.14
C PHE A 179 -26.84 -8.35 -0.14
N SER A 180 -27.86 -8.00 0.64
CA SER A 180 -28.31 -6.61 0.81
C SER A 180 -28.36 -6.23 2.28
N GLY A 181 -27.74 -5.09 2.64
CA GLY A 181 -27.73 -4.54 3.99
C GLY A 181 -27.05 -5.43 5.03
N SER A 182 -25.92 -6.03 4.68
CA SER A 182 -25.20 -7.02 5.51
C SER A 182 -23.87 -6.47 6.03
N THR A 183 -23.27 -7.13 7.01
CA THR A 183 -21.87 -6.89 7.40
C THR A 183 -21.00 -8.02 6.85
N LEU A 184 -20.04 -7.68 5.99
CA LEU A 184 -19.06 -8.63 5.47
C LEU A 184 -17.86 -8.69 6.41
N VAL A 185 -17.56 -9.87 6.95
CA VAL A 185 -16.47 -10.11 7.89
C VAL A 185 -15.41 -11.00 7.26
N CYS A 186 -14.16 -10.56 7.30
CA CYS A 186 -13.00 -11.36 6.95
C CYS A 186 -12.32 -11.85 8.22
N TYR A 187 -12.19 -13.17 8.39
CA TYR A 187 -11.40 -13.80 9.44
C TYR A 187 -10.09 -14.33 8.87
N ALA A 188 -8.96 -14.00 9.48
CA ALA A 188 -7.66 -14.56 9.13
C ALA A 188 -6.68 -14.44 10.29
N LYS A 189 -5.80 -15.45 10.46
CA LYS A 189 -4.67 -15.43 11.41
C LYS A 189 -5.07 -15.10 12.87
N GLY A 190 -6.28 -15.48 13.28
CA GLY A 190 -6.80 -15.23 14.63
C GLY A 190 -7.32 -13.82 14.87
N ASP A 191 -7.45 -13.01 13.82
CA ASP A 191 -8.04 -11.67 13.86
C ASP A 191 -9.19 -11.58 12.83
N SER A 192 -9.93 -10.48 12.89
CA SER A 192 -11.01 -10.19 11.97
C SER A 192 -11.02 -8.72 11.59
N ALA A 193 -11.61 -8.42 10.44
CA ALA A 193 -12.00 -7.05 10.16
C ALA A 193 -13.25 -7.02 9.28
N THR A 194 -13.98 -5.90 9.36
CA THR A 194 -15.38 -5.85 8.94
C THR A 194 -15.64 -4.72 7.92
N ILE A 195 -16.60 -4.97 7.04
CA ILE A 195 -17.25 -3.95 6.21
C ILE A 195 -18.72 -3.95 6.61
N ARG A 196 -19.15 -2.92 7.34
CA ARG A 196 -20.51 -2.79 7.87
C ARG A 196 -21.45 -2.24 6.82
N ASN A 197 -22.72 -2.65 6.85
CA ASN A 197 -23.79 -2.12 6.00
C ASN A 197 -23.47 -2.12 4.48
N THR A 198 -22.82 -3.17 4.00
CA THR A 198 -22.52 -3.37 2.57
C THR A 198 -23.55 -4.26 1.88
N SER A 199 -23.75 -4.00 0.59
CA SER A 199 -24.54 -4.81 -0.32
C SER A 199 -23.70 -5.20 -1.53
N GLY A 200 -24.09 -6.24 -2.26
CA GLY A 200 -23.32 -6.64 -3.44
C GLY A 200 -23.62 -8.04 -3.91
N LYS A 201 -22.73 -8.57 -4.76
CA LYS A 201 -22.84 -9.88 -5.39
C LYS A 201 -21.52 -10.65 -5.28
N TYR A 202 -21.60 -11.86 -4.75
CA TYR A 202 -20.55 -12.86 -4.87
C TYR A 202 -20.74 -13.63 -6.17
N PHE A 203 -19.70 -13.66 -7.01
CA PHE A 203 -19.67 -14.42 -8.26
C PHE A 203 -18.82 -15.70 -8.09
N PRO A 204 -19.42 -16.87 -7.81
CA PRO A 204 -18.68 -18.12 -7.62
C PRO A 204 -17.87 -18.56 -8.85
N SER A 205 -18.30 -18.18 -10.05
CA SER A 205 -17.56 -18.43 -11.30
C SER A 205 -16.22 -17.69 -11.37
N ARG A 206 -16.07 -16.58 -10.64
CA ARG A 206 -14.86 -15.73 -10.59
C ARG A 206 -14.12 -15.83 -9.25
N GLY A 207 -14.80 -16.17 -8.17
CA GLY A 207 -14.24 -16.10 -6.80
C GLY A 207 -14.05 -14.66 -6.33
N VAL A 208 -14.94 -13.76 -6.77
CA VAL A 208 -14.90 -12.32 -6.51
C VAL A 208 -16.21 -11.88 -5.86
N TRP A 209 -16.11 -11.02 -4.87
CA TRP A 209 -17.22 -10.23 -4.34
C TRP A 209 -17.16 -8.83 -4.95
N GLU A 210 -18.23 -8.42 -5.62
CA GLU A 210 -18.43 -7.04 -6.10
C GLU A 210 -19.39 -6.36 -5.12
N GLY A 211 -18.85 -5.47 -4.30
CA GLY A 211 -19.56 -4.76 -3.25
C GLY A 211 -19.90 -3.33 -3.65
N ASN A 212 -20.97 -2.82 -3.06
CA ASN A 212 -21.43 -1.44 -3.16
C ASN A 212 -21.74 -0.92 -1.76
N GLY A 213 -21.22 0.26 -1.46
CA GLY A 213 -21.43 0.92 -0.18
C GLY A 213 -20.74 0.23 0.99
N GLY A 214 -21.09 0.67 2.19
CA GLY A 214 -20.60 0.12 3.44
C GLY A 214 -19.46 0.92 4.05
N GLN A 215 -19.09 0.54 5.27
CA GLN A 215 -18.19 1.31 6.13
C GLN A 215 -17.10 0.42 6.72
N VAL A 216 -15.86 0.89 6.65
CA VAL A 216 -14.70 0.29 7.31
C VAL A 216 -14.28 1.20 8.45
N HIS A 217 -14.38 0.71 9.67
CA HIS A 217 -13.94 1.44 10.87
C HIS A 217 -12.50 1.06 11.23
N TRP A 218 -11.84 1.92 11.99
CA TRP A 218 -10.47 1.72 12.47
C TRP A 218 -10.37 0.74 13.66
N GLU A 219 -11.09 -0.39 13.58
CA GLU A 219 -11.36 -1.28 14.70
C GLU A 219 -10.10 -1.87 15.35
N GLY A 220 -10.01 -1.71 16.67
CA GLY A 220 -8.91 -2.22 17.49
C GLY A 220 -7.57 -1.51 17.26
N THR A 221 -7.60 -0.30 16.69
CA THR A 221 -6.48 0.66 16.70
C THR A 221 -6.60 1.59 17.91
N THR A 222 -5.73 2.60 18.02
CA THR A 222 -5.85 3.66 19.04
C THR A 222 -6.84 4.76 18.67
N PHE A 223 -7.39 4.74 17.46
CA PHE A 223 -8.39 5.71 17.02
C PHE A 223 -9.80 5.34 17.50
N ASN A 224 -10.66 6.35 17.62
CA ASN A 224 -12.05 6.11 18.00
C ASN A 224 -12.87 5.70 16.77
N ASP A 225 -13.39 4.47 16.78
CA ASP A 225 -14.20 3.90 15.70
C ASP A 225 -15.43 4.74 15.34
N SER A 226 -16.00 5.51 16.27
CA SER A 226 -17.19 6.34 15.97
C SER A 226 -16.86 7.57 15.13
N THR A 227 -15.61 8.06 15.19
CA THR A 227 -15.15 9.25 14.49
C THR A 227 -14.24 8.91 13.31
N ASN A 228 -13.63 7.71 13.30
CA ASN A 228 -12.63 7.30 12.31
C ASN A 228 -13.13 6.10 11.48
N PHE A 229 -13.64 6.39 10.27
CA PHE A 229 -14.14 5.37 9.35
C PHE A 229 -14.09 5.83 7.88
N ALA A 230 -13.99 4.86 6.97
CA ALA A 230 -14.08 5.09 5.54
C ALA A 230 -15.43 4.59 4.99
N VAL A 231 -16.09 5.41 4.19
CA VAL A 231 -17.29 5.05 3.42
C VAL A 231 -16.85 4.59 2.03
N LEU A 232 -17.24 3.38 1.67
CA LEU A 232 -16.91 2.75 0.40
C LEU A 232 -17.94 3.11 -0.67
N SER A 233 -17.50 3.22 -1.91
CA SER A 233 -18.35 3.27 -3.11
C SER A 233 -18.50 1.86 -3.70
N ASP A 234 -18.09 1.65 -4.94
CA ASP A 234 -18.01 0.31 -5.55
C ASP A 234 -16.62 -0.28 -5.35
N TYR A 235 -16.53 -1.58 -5.03
CA TYR A 235 -15.25 -2.24 -4.78
C TYR A 235 -15.29 -3.74 -5.06
N ASP A 236 -14.12 -4.29 -5.40
CA ASP A 236 -13.95 -5.72 -5.68
C ASP A 236 -13.03 -6.39 -4.65
N ILE A 237 -13.46 -7.56 -4.16
CA ILE A 237 -12.65 -8.40 -3.27
C ILE A 237 -12.40 -9.75 -3.94
N LYS A 238 -11.11 -10.10 -4.12
CA LYS A 238 -10.69 -11.47 -4.43
C LYS A 238 -10.73 -12.31 -3.15
N LEU A 239 -11.62 -13.29 -3.09
CA LEU A 239 -11.92 -14.04 -1.87
C LEU A 239 -10.89 -15.16 -1.54
N ASN A 240 -9.74 -15.17 -2.21
CA ASN A 240 -8.65 -16.14 -1.99
C ASN A 240 -7.62 -15.66 -0.95
N GLY A 241 -7.77 -14.45 -0.41
CA GLY A 241 -6.88 -13.86 0.58
C GLY A 241 -7.65 -13.03 1.61
N SER A 242 -6.92 -12.29 2.44
CA SER A 242 -7.45 -11.53 3.58
C SER A 242 -7.31 -10.02 3.42
N SER A 243 -7.19 -9.54 2.18
CA SER A 243 -6.95 -8.13 1.86
C SER A 243 -7.74 -7.69 0.65
N PHE A 244 -8.10 -6.41 0.63
CA PHE A 244 -8.65 -5.75 -0.55
C PHE A 244 -8.20 -4.29 -0.60
N LYS A 245 -8.41 -3.67 -1.75
CA LYS A 245 -8.24 -2.23 -1.94
C LYS A 245 -9.56 -1.66 -2.45
N ALA A 246 -9.89 -0.45 -2.05
CA ALA A 246 -11.06 0.27 -2.52
C ALA A 246 -10.71 1.75 -2.64
N GLY A 247 -11.12 2.39 -3.72
CA GLY A 247 -10.83 3.79 -4.00
C GLY A 247 -11.62 4.25 -5.23
N PRO A 248 -12.16 5.48 -5.24
CA PRO A 248 -12.10 6.46 -4.15
C PRO A 248 -13.05 6.11 -2.99
N VAL A 249 -12.60 6.39 -1.76
CA VAL A 249 -13.40 6.30 -0.52
C VAL A 249 -13.50 7.66 0.16
N SER A 250 -14.55 7.87 0.95
CA SER A 250 -14.67 9.05 1.81
C SER A 250 -14.24 8.71 3.23
N PHE A 251 -13.13 9.27 3.68
CA PHE A 251 -12.58 9.07 5.02
C PHE A 251 -13.02 10.17 5.97
N HIS A 252 -13.69 9.76 7.03
CA HIS A 252 -14.11 10.58 8.15
C HIS A 252 -13.16 10.36 9.31
N THR A 253 -12.69 11.45 9.91
CA THR A 253 -11.79 11.44 11.06
C THR A 253 -11.99 12.72 11.87
N ASP A 254 -11.73 12.65 13.17
CA ASP A 254 -11.67 13.80 14.07
C ASP A 254 -10.34 14.56 14.00
N LEU A 255 -9.41 14.10 13.16
CA LEU A 255 -8.13 14.75 12.92
C LEU A 255 -8.23 15.98 12.01
N PHE A 256 -9.29 16.06 11.19
CA PHE A 256 -9.51 17.14 10.22
C PHE A 256 -10.98 17.54 10.19
N ASP A 257 -11.25 18.84 10.03
CA ASP A 257 -12.62 19.37 9.89
C ASP A 257 -13.24 19.12 8.50
N LYS A 258 -12.59 18.32 7.65
CA LYS A 258 -13.01 17.97 6.29
C LYS A 258 -12.99 16.46 6.09
N VAL A 259 -13.97 15.96 5.35
CA VAL A 259 -13.96 14.58 4.83
C VAL A 259 -12.92 14.46 3.73
N LEU A 260 -11.99 13.52 3.87
CA LEU A 260 -10.92 13.30 2.91
C LEU A 260 -11.34 12.28 1.85
N THR A 261 -10.92 12.47 0.61
CA THR A 261 -11.09 11.45 -0.45
C THR A 261 -9.74 10.79 -0.70
N GLY A 262 -9.74 9.48 -0.98
CA GLY A 262 -8.50 8.74 -1.17
C GLY A 262 -8.69 7.24 -1.38
N ASP A 263 -7.59 6.50 -1.22
CA ASP A 263 -7.53 5.06 -1.36
C ASP A 263 -7.49 4.35 0.00
N LEU A 264 -8.32 3.32 0.16
CA LEU A 264 -8.30 2.41 1.28
C LEU A 264 -7.59 1.11 0.88
N THR A 265 -6.57 0.73 1.65
CA THR A 265 -6.04 -0.62 1.66
C THR A 265 -6.41 -1.30 2.98
N PHE A 266 -7.06 -2.45 2.85
CA PHE A 266 -7.48 -3.25 3.98
C PHE A 266 -6.78 -4.60 3.98
N LYS A 267 -6.34 -5.07 5.15
CA LYS A 267 -5.74 -6.38 5.32
C LYS A 267 -5.90 -6.86 6.75
N VAL A 268 -6.39 -8.09 6.92
CA VAL A 268 -6.36 -8.77 8.21
C VAL A 268 -4.94 -9.24 8.49
N SER A 269 -4.34 -8.71 9.55
CA SER A 269 -3.00 -9.05 10.01
C SER A 269 -2.95 -9.07 11.52
N ARG A 270 -2.34 -10.11 12.09
CA ARG A 270 -2.13 -10.22 13.53
C ARG A 270 -1.24 -9.08 14.04
N SER A 271 -1.71 -8.33 15.03
CA SER A 271 -0.91 -7.42 15.84
C SER A 271 -0.84 -7.92 17.29
N LYS A 272 0.17 -7.46 18.06
CA LYS A 272 0.27 -7.78 19.49
C LYS A 272 -0.49 -6.79 20.37
N SER A 273 -0.64 -5.55 19.90
CA SER A 273 -1.37 -4.49 20.58
C SER A 273 -2.09 -3.58 19.57
N PRO A 274 -3.01 -2.71 20.02
CA PRO A 274 -3.63 -1.70 19.18
C PRO A 274 -2.63 -0.74 18.53
N GLU A 275 -1.60 -0.30 19.26
CA GLU A 275 -0.59 0.66 18.79
C GLU A 275 0.24 0.13 17.62
N GLU A 276 0.45 -1.19 17.56
CA GLU A 276 1.19 -1.85 16.48
C GLU A 276 0.33 -2.13 15.23
N LYS A 277 -1.00 -1.89 15.27
CA LYS A 277 -1.83 -2.08 14.09
C LYS A 277 -1.48 -1.08 13.00
N ILE A 278 -1.26 -1.59 11.79
CA ILE A 278 -0.95 -0.82 10.58
C ILE A 278 -2.07 -0.85 9.52
N TYR A 279 -3.15 -1.58 9.79
CA TYR A 279 -4.35 -1.64 8.96
C TYR A 279 -5.60 -1.33 9.81
N PRO A 280 -6.67 -0.77 9.20
CA PRO A 280 -6.75 -0.36 7.79
C PRO A 280 -5.81 0.81 7.45
N ARG A 281 -5.47 0.96 6.15
CA ARG A 281 -4.62 2.04 5.65
C ARG A 281 -5.44 2.94 4.73
N PHE A 282 -5.48 4.23 5.02
CA PHE A 282 -6.01 5.26 4.14
C PHE A 282 -4.86 6.13 3.63
N GLU A 283 -4.93 6.52 2.37
CA GLU A 283 -3.99 7.44 1.72
C GLU A 283 -4.84 8.48 0.99
N SER A 284 -4.70 9.75 1.38
CA SER A 284 -5.45 10.83 0.72
C SER A 284 -5.05 10.93 -0.74
N ASP A 285 -5.98 11.37 -1.59
CA ASP A 285 -5.66 11.79 -2.96
C ASP A 285 -4.60 12.90 -2.95
N SER A 286 -4.10 13.27 -4.14
CA SER A 286 -3.10 14.31 -4.35
C SER A 286 -3.54 15.75 -3.99
N GLU A 287 -4.42 15.92 -3.00
CA GLU A 287 -4.74 17.20 -2.40
C GLU A 287 -3.70 17.54 -1.32
N LYS A 288 -3.11 18.72 -1.42
CA LYS A 288 -2.31 19.28 -0.33
C LYS A 288 -3.24 19.68 0.81
N LEU A 289 -3.12 18.97 1.92
CA LEU A 289 -3.84 19.25 3.16
C LEU A 289 -2.98 20.15 4.04
N PHE A 290 -3.66 21.07 4.74
CA PHE A 290 -3.05 21.96 5.70
C PHE A 290 -3.49 21.52 7.10
N LEU A 291 -2.52 21.15 7.92
CA LEU A 291 -2.71 20.79 9.31
C LEU A 291 -2.08 21.90 10.16
N GLU A 292 -2.91 22.85 10.57
CA GLU A 292 -2.51 24.00 11.38
C GLU A 292 -2.39 23.62 12.86
N ASP A 293 -1.39 24.18 13.54
CA ASP A 293 -1.18 24.08 14.99
C ASP A 293 -1.28 22.64 15.56
N PHE A 294 -0.82 21.64 14.80
CA PHE A 294 -0.86 20.23 15.23
C PHE A 294 0.02 19.97 16.47
N PHE A 295 1.01 20.83 16.65
CA PHE A 295 1.62 21.18 17.93
C PHE A 295 1.74 22.71 18.00
N PRO A 296 1.83 23.29 19.21
CA PRO A 296 1.90 24.74 19.38
C PRO A 296 2.94 25.42 18.45
N ASN A 297 2.44 26.29 17.57
CA ASN A 297 3.20 27.04 16.56
C ASN A 297 3.86 26.17 15.48
N MET A 298 3.25 25.03 15.15
CA MET A 298 3.74 24.10 14.12
C MET A 298 2.63 23.74 13.16
N ASP A 299 2.86 24.00 11.88
CA ASP A 299 1.97 23.63 10.78
C ASP A 299 2.62 22.58 9.89
N PHE A 300 1.79 21.73 9.29
CA PHE A 300 2.19 20.81 8.25
C PHE A 300 1.35 21.01 6.98
N GLU A 301 2.01 21.01 5.83
CA GLU A 301 1.39 21.08 4.50
C GLU A 301 1.83 19.87 3.67
N GLY A 302 0.90 19.02 3.26
CA GLY A 302 1.21 17.80 2.51
C GLY A 302 0.04 16.83 2.40
N GLY A 303 0.33 15.60 1.98
CA GLY A 303 -0.61 14.49 1.95
C GLY A 303 -0.71 13.83 3.33
N ILE A 304 -1.75 13.02 3.53
CA ILE A 304 -1.98 12.30 4.79
C ILE A 304 -2.15 10.82 4.52
N VAL A 305 -1.44 10.01 5.30
CA VAL A 305 -1.56 8.55 5.29
C VAL A 305 -1.86 8.07 6.70
N VAL A 306 -3.02 7.43 6.88
CA VAL A 306 -3.41 6.82 8.15
C VAL A 306 -3.16 5.32 8.05
N LYS A 307 -2.22 4.77 8.83
CA LYS A 307 -1.82 3.35 8.83
C LYS A 307 -2.17 2.73 10.18
N GLY A 308 -3.37 2.14 10.30
CA GLY A 308 -3.89 1.63 11.56
C GLY A 308 -3.84 2.72 12.63
N SER A 309 -3.04 2.56 13.68
CA SER A 309 -2.90 3.52 14.78
C SER A 309 -1.94 4.69 14.50
N ARG A 310 -1.37 4.76 13.30
CA ARG A 310 -0.33 5.75 12.94
C ARG A 310 -0.85 6.76 11.93
N LEU A 311 -0.57 8.04 12.16
CA LEU A 311 -0.78 9.13 11.22
C LEU A 311 0.58 9.58 10.68
N ASP A 312 0.74 9.54 9.37
CA ASP A 312 1.92 10.06 8.68
C ASP A 312 1.49 11.21 7.76
N GLY A 313 2.29 12.28 7.72
CA GLY A 313 2.22 13.31 6.69
C GLY A 313 3.20 12.96 5.56
N THR A 314 2.83 13.23 4.32
CA THR A 314 3.67 12.91 3.15
C THR A 314 3.80 14.08 2.19
N GLY A 315 4.72 13.96 1.25
CA GLY A 315 4.65 14.72 -0.01
C GLY A 315 3.36 14.43 -0.79
N VAL A 316 3.10 15.27 -1.78
CA VAL A 316 1.96 15.15 -2.71
C VAL A 316 2.51 15.18 -4.12
N ASP A 317 2.11 14.22 -4.95
CA ASP A 317 2.67 13.99 -6.29
C ASP A 317 4.20 13.85 -6.26
N GLU A 318 4.91 14.67 -7.04
CA GLU A 318 6.38 14.79 -7.04
C GLU A 318 6.89 15.84 -6.04
N GLY A 319 5.99 16.49 -5.30
CA GLY A 319 6.33 17.54 -4.35
C GLY A 319 6.56 17.03 -2.93
N LYS A 320 7.53 17.62 -2.23
CA LYS A 320 7.78 17.37 -0.80
C LYS A 320 6.70 18.02 0.09
N GLY A 321 6.44 17.39 1.24
CA GLY A 321 5.67 17.98 2.34
C GLY A 321 6.49 19.07 3.05
N LEU A 322 5.80 20.01 3.70
CA LEU A 322 6.41 21.14 4.38
C LEU A 322 5.99 21.17 5.85
N LEU A 323 6.97 21.07 6.74
CA LEU A 323 6.82 21.40 8.16
C LEU A 323 7.24 22.85 8.36
N LYS A 324 6.37 23.67 8.94
CA LYS A 324 6.60 25.09 9.23
C LYS A 324 6.49 25.30 10.74
N ILE A 325 7.49 25.93 11.33
CA ILE A 325 7.55 26.21 12.77
C ILE A 325 7.74 27.70 12.95
N TYR A 326 6.88 28.31 13.77
CA TYR A 326 6.85 29.75 13.97
C TYR A 326 7.42 30.13 15.34
N GLN A 327 8.02 31.32 15.38
CA GLN A 327 8.43 31.99 16.60
C GLN A 327 7.88 33.42 16.52
N GLU A 328 7.08 33.83 17.50
CA GLU A 328 6.44 35.16 17.53
C GLU A 328 5.70 35.49 16.21
N ASP A 329 4.86 34.55 15.74
CA ASP A 329 4.08 34.62 14.50
C ASP A 329 4.90 34.75 13.19
N THR A 330 6.23 34.60 13.27
CA THR A 330 7.13 34.65 12.12
C THR A 330 7.64 33.24 11.79
N LEU A 331 7.65 32.86 10.51
CA LEU A 331 8.20 31.59 10.07
C LEU A 331 9.69 31.53 10.44
N PHE A 332 10.03 30.64 11.36
CA PHE A 332 11.38 30.53 11.90
C PHE A 332 12.13 29.32 11.35
N ILE A 333 11.44 28.18 11.24
CA ILE A 333 12.03 26.95 10.71
C ILE A 333 11.11 26.37 9.64
N LYS A 334 11.71 26.00 8.52
CA LYS A 334 11.06 25.25 7.45
C LYS A 334 11.81 23.94 7.23
N CYS A 335 11.09 22.83 7.24
CA CYS A 335 11.61 21.56 6.78
C CYS A 335 10.83 21.05 5.56
N SER A 336 11.54 20.62 4.53
CA SER A 336 10.94 19.94 3.37
C SER A 336 11.26 18.45 3.42
N LEU A 337 10.25 17.60 3.31
CA LEU A 337 10.35 16.17 3.65
C LEU A 337 9.42 15.29 2.81
N ASN A 338 9.78 14.01 2.65
CA ASN A 338 8.94 13.04 1.95
C ASN A 338 7.87 12.41 2.87
N GLU A 339 8.23 12.12 4.12
CA GLU A 339 7.32 11.53 5.12
C GLU A 339 7.67 12.04 6.53
N ILE A 340 6.67 12.45 7.29
CA ILE A 340 6.76 12.82 8.70
C ILE A 340 5.82 11.92 9.51
N MET A 341 6.36 11.25 10.52
CA MET A 341 5.59 10.38 11.40
C MET A 341 5.09 11.15 12.61
N PHE A 342 3.78 11.31 12.74
CA PHE A 342 3.17 11.95 13.90
C PHE A 342 2.92 10.92 15.01
N ARG A 343 3.14 11.35 16.26
CA ARG A 343 2.87 10.59 17.48
C ARG A 343 2.28 11.52 18.52
N LYS A 344 1.62 10.95 19.53
CA LYS A 344 1.08 11.74 20.66
C LYS A 344 2.12 12.63 21.34
N ASP A 345 3.35 12.12 21.45
CA ASP A 345 4.46 12.74 22.19
C ASP A 345 5.47 13.46 21.27
N GLY A 346 5.13 13.69 19.99
CA GLY A 346 5.95 14.47 19.07
C GLY A 346 5.94 13.91 17.64
N PHE A 347 6.99 14.20 16.89
CA PHE A 347 7.12 13.72 15.51
C PHE A 347 8.57 13.41 15.13
N GLY A 348 8.73 12.66 14.04
CA GLY A 348 10.03 12.37 13.46
C GLY A 348 9.99 12.28 11.95
N SER A 349 11.04 12.76 11.30
CA SER A 349 11.28 12.67 9.86
C SER A 349 12.76 12.38 9.61
N ILE A 350 13.06 11.77 8.46
CA ILE A 350 14.41 11.52 7.96
C ILE A 350 14.57 12.18 6.58
N ASN A 351 15.80 12.36 6.13
CA ASN A 351 16.13 12.96 4.83
C ASN A 351 15.39 14.28 4.57
N SER A 352 15.25 15.09 5.63
CA SER A 352 14.54 16.36 5.56
C SER A 352 15.53 17.49 5.28
N GLU A 353 15.20 18.29 4.29
CA GLU A 353 15.88 19.55 4.03
C GLU A 353 15.46 20.55 5.11
N LEU A 354 16.42 21.28 5.67
CA LEU A 354 16.23 22.23 6.77
C LEU A 354 16.64 23.64 6.34
N ALA A 355 15.81 24.62 6.68
CA ALA A 355 16.19 26.02 6.75
C ALA A 355 15.71 26.63 8.09
N ILE A 356 16.65 27.15 8.88
CA ILE A 356 16.37 28.00 10.05
C ILE A 356 16.64 29.44 9.63
N TYR A 357 15.63 30.29 9.65
CA TYR A 357 15.72 31.67 9.16
C TYR A 357 16.35 32.61 10.18
N LEU A 358 17.33 33.39 9.73
CA LEU A 358 18.03 34.44 10.46
C LEU A 358 17.89 35.76 9.67
N GLY A 359 16.68 36.31 9.63
CA GLY A 359 16.36 37.45 8.76
C GLY A 359 16.28 37.04 7.28
N ASN A 360 17.13 37.63 6.43
CA ASN A 360 17.26 37.25 5.02
C ASN A 360 18.22 36.06 4.80
N ASP A 361 18.91 35.65 5.86
CA ASP A 361 19.88 34.56 5.87
C ASP A 361 19.29 33.29 6.50
N SER A 362 20.04 32.19 6.43
CA SER A 362 19.62 30.96 7.09
C SER A 362 20.77 30.06 7.51
N ILE A 363 20.47 29.17 8.46
CA ILE A 363 21.21 27.93 8.66
C ILE A 363 20.52 26.85 7.83
N TYR A 364 21.23 26.31 6.85
CA TYR A 364 20.72 25.36 5.87
C TYR A 364 21.37 23.98 6.00
N HIS A 365 20.60 22.94 5.71
CA HIS A 365 21.10 21.58 5.53
C HIS A 365 20.24 20.78 4.55
N PRO A 366 20.81 20.04 3.58
CA PRO A 366 20.03 19.44 2.49
C PRO A 366 19.27 18.15 2.87
N GLY A 367 19.72 17.41 3.88
CA GLY A 367 19.03 16.19 4.30
C GLY A 367 19.47 15.72 5.67
N LEU A 368 18.58 15.76 6.66
CA LEU A 368 18.87 15.34 8.03
C LEU A 368 17.65 14.70 8.72
N SER A 369 17.86 14.16 9.91
CA SER A 369 16.76 13.70 10.75
C SER A 369 16.19 14.86 11.58
N VAL A 370 14.88 15.06 11.50
CA VAL A 370 14.14 16.03 12.31
C VAL A 370 13.37 15.28 13.38
N ARG A 371 13.47 15.71 14.63
CA ARG A 371 12.68 15.15 15.73
C ARG A 371 12.17 16.24 16.65
N TYR A 372 10.88 16.15 16.98
CA TYR A 372 10.26 16.91 18.05
C TYR A 372 9.89 15.99 19.20
N ASP A 373 10.27 16.36 20.41
CA ASP A 373 9.86 15.71 21.65
C ASP A 373 8.97 16.67 22.42
N ARG A 374 7.67 16.36 22.47
CA ARG A 374 6.65 17.17 23.14
C ARG A 374 6.88 17.28 24.65
N PRO A 375 7.17 16.19 25.41
CA PRO A 375 7.36 16.29 26.86
C PRO A 375 8.46 17.26 27.27
N SER A 376 9.58 17.30 26.53
CA SER A 376 10.67 18.25 26.79
C SER A 376 10.57 19.56 25.99
N ASN A 377 9.56 19.68 25.11
CA ASN A 377 9.36 20.77 24.15
C ASN A 377 10.63 21.07 23.31
N LYS A 378 11.29 20.02 22.83
CA LYS A 378 12.62 20.10 22.20
C LYS A 378 12.59 19.63 20.74
N LEU A 379 13.08 20.48 19.85
CA LEU A 379 13.42 20.17 18.47
C LEU A 379 14.89 19.77 18.35
N MET A 380 15.15 18.78 17.50
CA MET A 380 16.48 18.24 17.21
C MET A 380 16.61 18.02 15.71
N PHE A 381 17.66 18.59 15.13
CA PHE A 381 18.04 18.43 13.73
C PHE A 381 19.38 17.71 13.71
N ILE A 382 19.37 16.44 13.34
CA ILE A 382 20.45 15.49 13.58
C ILE A 382 21.03 15.08 12.23
N ARG A 383 22.32 15.35 12.02
CA ARG A 383 23.03 14.86 10.83
C ARG A 383 23.04 13.33 10.82
N THR A 384 22.88 12.75 9.63
CA THR A 384 23.02 11.30 9.46
C THR A 384 24.49 10.94 9.27
N GLU A 385 24.83 9.67 9.45
CA GLU A 385 26.20 9.16 9.35
C GLU A 385 26.56 8.71 7.91
N ASP A 386 25.65 8.91 6.97
CA ASP A 386 25.70 8.41 5.60
C ASP A 386 25.09 9.40 4.58
N GLY A 387 25.44 9.21 3.30
CA GLY A 387 24.88 9.94 2.16
C GLY A 387 25.04 11.46 2.26
N ILE A 388 24.11 12.19 1.64
CA ILE A 388 24.05 13.66 1.71
C ILE A 388 23.93 14.23 3.12
N GLY A 389 23.47 13.45 4.11
CA GLY A 389 23.29 13.95 5.46
C GLY A 389 24.57 14.07 6.29
N MET A 390 25.72 13.70 5.71
CA MET A 390 27.06 13.97 6.24
C MET A 390 27.60 15.37 5.87
N GLN A 391 26.87 16.14 5.07
CA GLN A 391 27.24 17.52 4.74
C GLN A 391 27.26 18.44 5.96
N PRO A 392 28.12 19.48 6.00
CA PRO A 392 28.05 20.47 7.06
C PRO A 392 26.73 21.25 7.00
N PHE A 393 26.34 21.82 8.15
CA PHE A 393 25.37 22.91 8.14
C PHE A 393 26.05 24.15 7.54
N VAL A 394 25.31 24.92 6.76
CA VAL A 394 25.80 26.17 6.16
C VAL A 394 25.04 27.33 6.77
N ASP A 395 25.75 28.26 7.39
CA ASP A 395 25.20 29.47 8.00
C ASP A 395 25.60 30.68 7.16
N SER A 396 24.64 31.21 6.38
CA SER A 396 24.90 32.34 5.49
C SER A 396 25.00 33.67 6.23
N TYR A 397 24.41 33.78 7.42
CA TYR A 397 24.47 34.99 8.24
C TYR A 397 25.89 35.22 8.75
N HIS A 398 26.50 34.17 9.31
CA HIS A 398 27.87 34.22 9.83
C HIS A 398 28.93 33.91 8.77
N ASN A 399 28.53 33.48 7.57
CA ASN A 399 29.41 33.00 6.50
C ASN A 399 30.35 31.87 6.97
N ILE A 400 29.80 30.90 7.71
CA ILE A 400 30.52 29.73 8.18
C ILE A 400 29.79 28.44 7.79
N ASP A 401 30.54 27.35 7.67
CA ASP A 401 30.01 25.99 7.72
C ASP A 401 30.42 25.31 9.02
N PHE A 402 29.56 24.43 9.54
CA PHE A 402 29.89 23.65 10.72
C PHE A 402 29.46 22.19 10.65
N GLN A 403 30.36 21.32 11.11
CA GLN A 403 30.18 19.88 11.23
C GLN A 403 30.02 19.54 12.71
N VAL A 404 28.79 19.28 13.12
CA VAL A 404 28.40 18.84 14.46
C VAL A 404 27.38 17.71 14.35
N GLU A 405 27.09 17.01 15.44
CA GLU A 405 26.09 15.95 15.45
C GLU A 405 24.66 16.49 15.26
N ALA A 406 24.33 17.58 15.96
CA ALA A 406 22.97 18.12 15.94
C ALA A 406 22.89 19.63 16.23
N ILE A 407 21.82 20.22 15.72
CA ILE A 407 21.25 21.48 16.22
C ILE A 407 20.07 21.14 17.12
N THR A 408 20.01 21.75 18.31
CA THR A 408 18.89 21.55 19.25
C THR A 408 18.34 22.89 19.71
N TRP A 409 17.01 22.96 19.76
CA TRP A 409 16.29 24.15 20.19
C TRP A 409 15.09 23.73 21.04
N ARG A 410 14.90 24.39 22.18
CA ARG A 410 13.66 24.27 22.94
C ARG A 410 12.72 25.33 22.39
N VAL A 411 11.51 24.95 22.01
CA VAL A 411 10.59 25.86 21.32
C VAL A 411 10.30 27.06 22.24
N GLY A 412 10.56 28.27 21.72
CA GLY A 412 10.43 29.54 22.43
C GLY A 412 11.68 30.02 23.17
N ASP A 413 12.76 29.22 23.26
CA ASP A 413 14.00 29.68 23.88
C ASP A 413 14.71 30.72 23.00
N PRO A 414 15.38 31.73 23.60
CA PRO A 414 16.10 32.76 22.86
C PRO A 414 17.45 32.29 22.31
N THR A 415 17.78 31.00 22.44
CA THR A 415 19.08 30.45 22.03
C THR A 415 18.96 29.10 21.35
N ILE A 416 19.73 28.89 20.30
CA ILE A 416 19.95 27.58 19.66
C ILE A 416 21.27 26.98 20.17
N LYS A 417 21.28 25.68 20.44
CA LYS A 417 22.48 24.92 20.83
C LYS A 417 22.97 24.06 19.66
N ILE A 418 24.25 24.18 19.33
CA ILE A 418 24.89 23.52 18.19
C ILE A 418 26.02 22.63 18.74
N GLY A 419 26.00 21.33 18.47
CA GLY A 419 27.02 20.42 19.02
C GLY A 419 26.56 18.97 19.13
N SER A 420 26.93 18.33 20.25
CA SER A 420 26.50 16.94 20.50
C SER A 420 25.00 16.83 20.75
N LEU A 421 24.42 15.71 20.29
CA LEU A 421 23.02 15.39 20.53
C LEU A 421 22.72 15.20 22.03
N LEU A 422 23.67 14.61 22.77
CA LEU A 422 23.56 14.33 24.19
C LEU A 422 24.25 15.43 25.00
N GLN A 423 23.55 16.02 25.96
CA GLN A 423 24.12 17.12 26.76
C GLN A 423 25.40 16.71 27.50
N GLY A 424 25.55 15.45 27.92
CA GLY A 424 26.75 14.93 28.60
C GLY A 424 27.77 14.22 27.70
N GLY A 425 27.61 14.27 26.37
CA GLY A 425 28.56 13.69 25.43
C GLY A 425 29.83 14.53 25.29
N ARG A 426 30.97 13.90 24.98
CA ARG A 426 32.12 14.63 24.45
C ARG A 426 31.79 15.04 23.02
N GLY A 427 31.44 16.31 22.83
CA GLY A 427 31.10 16.87 21.52
C GLY A 427 32.32 17.39 20.79
N VAL A 428 32.56 16.88 19.58
CA VAL A 428 33.52 17.47 18.64
C VAL A 428 32.74 18.24 17.59
N GLY A 429 33.09 19.51 17.41
CA GLY A 429 32.57 20.36 16.34
C GLY A 429 33.70 20.91 15.49
N ILE A 430 33.47 21.02 14.19
CA ILE A 430 34.40 21.70 13.28
C ILE A 430 33.65 22.88 12.67
N PHE A 431 34.19 24.08 12.81
CA PHE A 431 33.63 25.32 12.27
C PHE A 431 34.62 25.91 11.26
N ARG A 432 34.18 26.26 10.07
CA ARG A 432 35.04 26.79 9.00
C ARG A 432 34.40 28.01 8.37
N SER A 433 35.21 28.97 7.95
CA SER A 433 34.76 30.04 7.07
C SER A 433 34.30 29.46 5.73
N VAL A 434 33.25 30.02 5.13
CA VAL A 434 32.83 29.63 3.77
C VAL A 434 33.91 29.94 2.72
N ALA A 435 34.79 30.91 2.98
CA ALA A 435 35.94 31.24 2.12
C ALA A 435 37.19 30.39 2.40
N ASN A 436 37.09 29.39 3.28
CA ASN A 436 38.19 28.54 3.68
C ASN A 436 38.69 27.67 2.51
N PHE A 437 39.98 27.76 2.19
CA PHE A 437 40.63 26.84 1.27
C PHE A 437 41.89 26.24 1.88
N ASP A 438 41.81 24.96 2.23
CA ASP A 438 42.93 24.17 2.71
C ASP A 438 43.49 23.30 1.57
N LYS A 439 44.70 23.66 1.09
CA LYS A 439 45.36 22.95 -0.02
C LYS A 439 45.61 21.46 0.26
N PRO A 440 46.05 21.04 1.46
CA PRO A 440 46.15 19.61 1.81
C PRO A 440 44.83 18.86 1.72
N SER A 441 43.73 19.42 2.22
CA SER A 441 42.38 18.83 2.12
C SER A 441 41.89 18.78 0.67
N TYR A 442 42.23 19.80 -0.13
CA TYR A 442 41.97 19.77 -1.57
C TYR A 442 42.75 18.63 -2.24
N ASP A 443 44.05 18.53 -2.00
CA ASP A 443 44.89 17.51 -2.66
C ASP A 443 44.56 16.08 -2.25
N SER A 444 44.10 15.86 -1.01
CA SER A 444 43.75 14.52 -0.52
C SER A 444 42.58 13.89 -1.28
N MET A 445 41.68 14.69 -1.86
CA MET A 445 40.57 14.21 -2.71
C MET A 445 41.04 13.51 -3.97
N MET A 446 42.27 13.76 -4.43
CA MET A 446 42.83 13.05 -5.58
C MET A 446 43.00 11.55 -5.29
N GLY A 447 43.23 11.17 -4.04
CA GLY A 447 43.43 9.78 -3.64
C GLY A 447 44.53 9.10 -4.47
N ILE A 448 44.15 8.03 -5.18
CA ILE A 448 45.02 7.28 -6.11
C ILE A 448 44.82 7.68 -7.58
N ALA A 449 43.92 8.60 -7.87
CA ALA A 449 43.59 9.00 -9.23
C ALA A 449 44.70 9.88 -9.84
N SER A 450 44.80 9.86 -11.17
CA SER A 450 45.77 10.69 -11.91
C SER A 450 45.27 12.12 -12.14
N ILE A 451 43.96 12.36 -12.05
CA ILE A 451 43.32 13.66 -12.24
C ILE A 451 42.46 13.95 -11.02
N HIS A 452 42.55 15.19 -10.53
CA HIS A 452 41.72 15.63 -9.42
C HIS A 452 40.22 15.57 -9.80
N PRO A 453 39.35 14.91 -9.01
CA PRO A 453 37.93 14.73 -9.34
C PRO A 453 37.19 16.03 -9.68
N LEU A 454 37.44 17.11 -8.91
CA LEU A 454 36.86 18.43 -9.20
C LEU A 454 37.35 19.06 -10.52
N SER A 455 38.60 18.80 -10.91
CA SER A 455 39.15 19.30 -12.17
C SER A 455 38.57 18.53 -13.36
N GLU A 456 38.39 17.22 -13.21
CA GLU A 456 37.72 16.38 -14.20
C GLU A 456 36.26 16.82 -14.39
N LEU A 457 35.53 17.03 -13.29
CA LEU A 457 34.17 17.53 -13.35
C LEU A 457 34.12 18.92 -14.02
N ARG A 458 35.07 19.81 -13.73
CA ARG A 458 35.14 21.09 -14.44
C ARG A 458 35.38 20.93 -15.93
N HIS A 459 36.16 19.94 -16.36
CA HIS A 459 36.36 19.65 -17.78
C HIS A 459 35.04 19.28 -18.46
N PHE A 460 34.28 18.38 -17.83
CA PHE A 460 32.93 18.01 -18.27
C PHE A 460 31.97 19.22 -18.35
N MET A 461 32.03 20.14 -17.37
CA MET A 461 31.16 21.32 -17.33
C MET A 461 31.54 22.45 -18.30
N LYS A 462 32.80 22.50 -18.78
CA LYS A 462 33.39 23.68 -19.45
C LYS A 462 32.62 24.22 -20.67
N ASN A 463 31.89 23.37 -21.38
CA ASN A 463 31.18 23.73 -22.62
C ASN A 463 29.65 23.56 -22.49
N ARG A 464 29.13 23.38 -21.28
CA ARG A 464 27.70 23.20 -21.06
C ARG A 464 27.03 24.56 -20.86
N ALA A 465 25.81 24.69 -21.39
CA ALA A 465 25.00 25.89 -21.21
C ALA A 465 24.37 25.96 -19.80
N SER A 466 24.17 24.80 -19.16
CA SER A 466 23.64 24.69 -17.80
C SER A 466 24.75 24.35 -16.80
N ASN A 467 24.58 24.82 -15.57
CA ASN A 467 25.38 24.40 -14.40
C ASN A 467 24.91 23.07 -13.80
N SER A 468 23.86 22.47 -14.35
CA SER A 468 23.31 21.21 -13.90
C SER A 468 23.47 20.08 -14.92
N PHE A 469 23.42 18.84 -14.43
CA PHE A 469 23.58 17.62 -15.21
C PHE A 469 23.08 16.40 -14.45
N TYR A 470 22.76 15.32 -15.16
CA TYR A 470 22.48 14.02 -14.55
C TYR A 470 23.75 13.21 -14.33
N ALA A 471 23.78 12.42 -13.26
CA ALA A 471 24.88 11.49 -12.95
C ALA A 471 25.17 10.53 -14.11
N SER A 472 24.13 10.08 -14.82
CA SER A 472 24.23 9.22 -16.00
C SER A 472 25.01 9.87 -17.16
N GLU A 473 24.86 11.18 -17.35
CA GLU A 473 25.61 11.92 -18.38
C GLU A 473 27.10 12.01 -18.04
N TYR A 474 27.40 12.25 -16.76
CA TYR A 474 28.79 12.28 -16.29
C TYR A 474 29.42 10.88 -16.32
N ALA A 475 28.66 9.83 -16.00
CA ALA A 475 29.08 8.45 -16.15
C ALA A 475 29.44 8.10 -17.60
N ASN A 476 28.63 8.54 -18.56
CA ASN A 476 28.92 8.38 -19.98
C ASN A 476 30.19 9.13 -20.41
N HIS A 477 30.43 10.32 -19.86
CA HIS A 477 31.66 11.09 -20.12
C HIS A 477 32.91 10.35 -19.62
N LEU A 478 32.86 9.83 -18.39
CA LEU A 478 33.97 9.09 -17.77
C LEU A 478 34.12 7.65 -18.28
N ARG A 479 33.09 7.13 -18.96
CA ARG A 479 32.98 5.71 -19.35
C ARG A 479 33.08 4.76 -18.16
N LEU A 480 32.44 5.15 -17.06
CA LEU A 480 32.36 4.38 -15.82
C LEU A 480 30.92 3.94 -15.55
N PRO A 481 30.70 2.87 -14.78
CA PRO A 481 29.37 2.51 -14.31
C PRO A 481 28.74 3.66 -13.53
N GLU A 482 27.45 3.93 -13.76
CA GLU A 482 26.73 5.05 -13.12
C GLU A 482 26.82 4.98 -11.59
N ALA A 483 26.70 3.79 -11.00
CA ALA A 483 26.84 3.59 -9.55
C ALA A 483 28.18 4.11 -9.01
N THR A 484 29.29 3.88 -9.72
CA THR A 484 30.62 4.39 -9.34
C THR A 484 30.65 5.92 -9.39
N VAL A 485 30.06 6.52 -10.42
CA VAL A 485 30.02 7.98 -10.57
C VAL A 485 29.11 8.65 -9.55
N LYS A 486 28.01 8.00 -9.13
CA LYS A 486 27.19 8.47 -8.02
C LYS A 486 28.00 8.61 -6.74
N PHE A 487 28.83 7.63 -6.39
CA PHE A 487 29.73 7.75 -5.23
C PHE A 487 30.72 8.91 -5.36
N MET A 488 31.27 9.16 -6.56
CA MET A 488 32.16 10.30 -6.80
C MET A 488 31.43 11.64 -6.63
N LEU A 489 30.20 11.75 -7.12
CA LEU A 489 29.39 12.97 -6.99
C LEU A 489 28.96 13.21 -5.54
N ILE A 490 28.63 12.15 -4.80
CA ILE A 490 28.36 12.24 -3.36
C ILE A 490 29.59 12.77 -2.63
N ASP A 491 30.80 12.27 -2.89
CA ASP A 491 32.02 12.77 -2.26
C ASP A 491 32.28 14.25 -2.56
N LEU A 492 32.07 14.68 -3.82
CA LEU A 492 32.13 16.10 -4.18
C LEU A 492 31.05 16.93 -3.48
N ALA A 493 29.85 16.38 -3.30
CA ALA A 493 28.75 17.02 -2.59
C ALA A 493 29.06 17.17 -1.10
N LEU A 494 29.65 16.16 -0.47
CA LEU A 494 30.11 16.20 0.93
C LEU A 494 31.09 17.33 1.20
N ASN A 495 31.89 17.70 0.20
CA ASN A 495 32.82 18.80 0.27
C ASN A 495 32.21 20.17 -0.13
N GLY A 496 30.93 20.19 -0.55
CA GLY A 496 30.18 21.38 -0.93
C GLY A 496 30.49 21.87 -2.35
N TYR A 497 31.02 21.02 -3.23
CA TYR A 497 31.35 21.41 -4.61
C TYR A 497 30.18 21.26 -5.57
N VAL A 498 29.26 20.35 -5.27
CA VAL A 498 28.03 20.13 -6.02
C VAL A 498 26.86 19.94 -5.06
N SER A 499 25.65 20.28 -5.47
CA SER A 499 24.45 19.69 -4.87
C SER A 499 24.16 18.37 -5.58
N TYR A 500 23.60 17.40 -4.86
CA TYR A 500 23.29 16.10 -5.43
C TYR A 500 21.95 15.62 -4.88
N ASP A 501 21.01 15.37 -5.79
CA ASP A 501 19.75 14.71 -5.53
C ASP A 501 19.93 13.20 -5.78
N GLU A 502 19.84 12.40 -4.71
CA GLU A 502 20.02 10.96 -4.80
C GLU A 502 18.87 10.27 -5.54
N GLU A 503 17.65 10.82 -5.48
CA GLU A 503 16.44 10.21 -6.05
C GLU A 503 16.48 10.29 -7.58
N ASP A 504 16.73 11.49 -8.11
CA ASP A 504 16.74 11.74 -9.56
C ASP A 504 18.13 11.57 -10.19
N GLY A 505 19.17 11.44 -9.37
CA GLY A 505 20.56 11.49 -9.83
C GLY A 505 20.91 12.85 -10.46
N TRP A 506 20.20 13.91 -10.06
CA TRP A 506 20.41 15.27 -10.52
C TRP A 506 21.54 15.93 -9.73
N CYS A 507 22.39 16.68 -10.43
CA CYS A 507 23.56 17.31 -9.84
C CYS A 507 23.66 18.76 -10.31
N GLU A 508 24.02 19.67 -9.41
CA GLU A 508 24.27 21.08 -9.73
C GLU A 508 25.66 21.51 -9.27
N TRP A 509 26.38 22.17 -10.16
CA TRP A 509 27.70 22.75 -9.89
C TRP A 509 27.57 23.98 -8.97
N LEU A 510 28.23 23.96 -7.80
CA LEU A 510 28.14 25.04 -6.82
C LEU A 510 29.25 26.10 -6.96
N PRO A 511 29.03 27.34 -6.51
CA PRO A 511 30.03 28.42 -6.58
C PRO A 511 31.37 28.07 -5.90
N LYS A 512 31.34 27.34 -4.77
CA LYS A 512 32.54 26.90 -4.02
C LYS A 512 33.54 26.15 -4.91
N ALA A 513 33.04 25.35 -5.85
CA ALA A 513 33.88 24.60 -6.78
C ALA A 513 34.68 25.52 -7.71
N ASP A 514 34.09 26.60 -8.21
CA ASP A 514 34.79 27.59 -9.03
C ASP A 514 35.82 28.37 -8.20
N THR A 515 35.43 28.79 -6.99
CA THR A 515 36.32 29.49 -6.04
C THR A 515 37.54 28.64 -5.70
N HIS A 516 37.36 27.40 -5.27
CA HIS A 516 38.47 26.52 -4.88
C HIS A 516 39.39 26.19 -6.07
N LEU A 517 38.84 26.04 -7.28
CA LEU A 517 39.66 25.88 -8.49
C LEU A 517 40.49 27.14 -8.82
N LYS A 518 39.99 28.34 -8.51
CA LYS A 518 40.74 29.59 -8.65
C LYS A 518 41.80 29.72 -7.55
N CYS A 519 41.47 29.42 -6.29
CA CYS A 519 42.41 29.42 -5.17
C CYS A 519 43.59 28.46 -5.42
N ASN A 520 43.30 27.24 -5.88
CA ASN A 520 44.31 26.24 -6.25
C ASN A 520 45.25 26.72 -7.38
N LYS A 521 44.80 27.66 -8.23
CA LYS A 521 45.59 28.27 -9.30
C LYS A 521 46.26 29.59 -8.88
N GLY A 522 46.12 30.02 -7.62
CA GLY A 522 46.60 31.31 -7.14
C GLY A 522 45.88 32.51 -7.77
N ARG A 523 44.61 32.34 -8.18
CA ARG A 523 43.81 33.36 -8.89
C ARG A 523 42.68 33.97 -8.05
N SER A 524 42.57 33.59 -6.78
CA SER A 524 41.60 34.11 -5.83
C SER A 524 42.20 34.05 -4.43
N ASP A 525 41.85 35.04 -3.61
CA ASP A 525 42.18 35.04 -2.19
C ASP A 525 41.27 34.06 -1.45
N TYR A 526 41.78 33.55 -0.33
CA TYR A 526 41.09 32.62 0.56
C TYR A 526 41.64 32.76 1.97
N ASP A 527 40.88 32.27 2.96
CA ASP A 527 41.36 32.16 4.33
C ASP A 527 41.66 30.70 4.72
N VAL A 528 42.28 30.54 5.88
CA VAL A 528 42.52 29.23 6.52
C VAL A 528 41.77 29.13 7.86
N ILE A 529 40.67 29.87 8.01
CA ILE A 529 39.92 29.95 9.27
C ILE A 529 39.12 28.66 9.45
N ALA A 530 39.62 27.81 10.35
CA ALA A 530 38.97 26.59 10.78
C ALA A 530 39.23 26.36 12.27
N PHE A 531 38.16 26.17 13.04
CA PHE A 531 38.22 25.91 14.48
C PHE A 531 37.71 24.50 14.78
N ARG A 532 38.53 23.73 15.48
CA ARG A 532 38.11 22.48 16.10
C ARG A 532 37.72 22.74 17.54
N SER A 533 36.43 22.59 17.82
CA SER A 533 35.83 22.71 19.15
C SER A 533 35.75 21.33 19.80
N GLU A 534 36.29 21.22 21.01
CA GLU A 534 36.13 20.03 21.86
C GLU A 534 35.57 20.46 23.22
N VAL A 535 34.36 20.00 23.54
CA VAL A 535 33.71 20.28 24.83
C VAL A 535 33.53 18.99 25.63
N GLY A 536 33.78 19.07 26.95
CA GLY A 536 33.59 17.94 27.86
C GLY A 536 32.13 17.72 28.27
N ASN A 537 31.31 18.77 28.16
CA ASN A 537 29.88 18.81 28.47
C ASN A 537 29.28 20.05 27.78
N GLY A 538 28.05 19.98 27.30
CA GLY A 538 27.33 21.10 26.69
C GLY A 538 27.50 21.21 25.16
N ALA A 539 27.14 22.38 24.63
CA ALA A 539 27.15 22.66 23.20
C ALA A 539 28.54 23.14 22.73
N ASN A 540 28.89 22.81 21.48
CA ASN A 540 30.11 23.33 20.85
C ASN A 540 29.95 24.81 20.48
N ALA A 541 28.73 25.23 20.12
CA ALA A 541 28.38 26.62 19.95
C ALA A 541 26.96 26.93 20.45
N VAL A 542 26.73 28.19 20.83
CA VAL A 542 25.41 28.71 21.19
C VAL A 542 25.13 29.95 20.36
N LEU A 543 24.00 29.94 19.65
CA LEU A 543 23.52 31.10 18.88
C LEU A 543 22.43 31.82 19.67
N ALA A 544 22.65 33.09 19.99
CA ALA A 544 21.65 33.96 20.61
C ALA A 544 20.75 34.59 19.55
N LEU A 545 19.44 34.31 19.58
CA LEU A 545 18.47 34.72 18.56
C LEU A 545 18.07 36.20 18.63
N ASN A 546 18.41 36.89 19.72
CA ASN A 546 18.15 38.32 19.89
C ASN A 546 19.29 39.20 19.37
N THR A 547 20.54 38.73 19.48
CA THR A 547 21.74 39.49 19.08
C THR A 547 22.42 38.92 17.84
N MET A 548 22.01 37.72 17.41
CA MET A 548 22.73 36.90 16.42
C MET A 548 24.19 36.65 16.81
N ALA A 549 24.51 36.66 18.11
CA ALA A 549 25.87 36.32 18.56
C ALA A 549 26.05 34.80 18.56
N LEU A 550 27.05 34.31 17.84
CA LEU A 550 27.48 32.91 17.85
C LEU A 550 28.71 32.73 18.74
N GLU A 551 28.52 32.10 19.89
CA GLU A 551 29.60 31.80 20.83
C GLU A 551 30.10 30.37 20.63
N ILE A 552 31.36 30.20 20.22
CA ILE A 552 31.98 28.88 20.02
C ILE A 552 32.88 28.56 21.22
N ALA A 553 32.60 27.44 21.90
CA ALA A 553 33.34 26.97 23.06
C ALA A 553 34.40 25.93 22.68
N GLY A 554 35.30 25.58 23.62
CA GLY A 554 36.20 24.44 23.48
C GLY A 554 37.28 24.58 22.39
N ILE A 555 37.57 25.80 21.93
CA ILE A 555 38.63 26.08 20.97
C ILE A 555 39.98 26.08 21.71
N ARG A 556 40.97 25.34 21.19
CA ARG A 556 42.35 25.37 21.72
C ARG A 556 42.99 26.72 21.42
N ALA A 557 43.81 27.22 22.34
CA ALA A 557 44.55 28.46 22.13
C ALA A 557 45.35 28.42 20.81
N PHE A 558 45.13 29.41 19.96
CA PHE A 558 45.85 29.62 18.71
C PHE A 558 46.44 31.03 18.69
N ARG A 559 47.50 31.22 17.91
CA ARG A 559 48.08 32.54 17.70
C ARG A 559 47.44 33.15 16.48
N VAL A 560 46.85 34.33 16.63
CA VAL A 560 46.54 35.20 15.50
C VAL A 560 47.85 35.89 15.15
N SER A 561 48.43 35.61 13.98
CA SER A 561 49.57 36.41 13.52
C SER A 561 49.06 37.81 13.18
N GLU A 562 49.59 38.84 13.83
CA GLU A 562 49.44 40.21 13.33
C GLU A 562 49.97 40.24 11.90
N ALA A 563 49.11 40.64 10.96
CA ALA A 563 49.44 40.79 9.56
C ALA A 563 50.34 42.00 9.31
#